data_AF-A0A139N846-F1
#
_entry.id   AF-A0A139N846-F1
#
_cell.length_a   1.000
_cell.length_b   1.000
_cell.length_c   1.000
_cell.angle_alpha   90.00
_cell.angle_beta   90.00
_cell.angle_gamma   90.00
#
_symmetry.space_group_name_H-M   'P 1'
#
loop_
_entity.id
_entity.type
_entity.pdbx_description
1 polymer ?
#
loop_
_entity_poly.entity_id
_entity_poly.type
_entity_poly.pdbx_seq_one_letter_code
_entity_poly.pdbx_strand_id
1 'polypeptide(L)' 'MQEYAKLRYQGDSTIPKRLELLFLQLDELHSQQSEINQHINFLENKIKTYLGIKTD' A
#
# COMPACT_ATOMS: atom_id res chain seq x y z
N MET A 1 -5.48 -13.18 -3.67
CA MET A 1 -5.57 -13.48 -5.13
C MET A 1 -6.21 -14.82 -5.49
N GLN A 2 -5.92 -15.93 -4.80
CA GLN A 2 -6.55 -17.23 -5.12
C GLN A 2 -8.09 -17.20 -5.01
N GLU A 3 -8.64 -16.52 -4.00
CA GLU A 3 -10.09 -16.32 -3.84
C GLU A 3 -10.70 -15.47 -4.97
N TYR A 4 -10.05 -14.34 -5.31
CA TYR A 4 -10.45 -13.52 -6.45
C TYR A 4 -10.51 -14.33 -7.76
N ALA A 5 -9.49 -15.18 -8.01
CA ALA A 5 -9.46 -16.02 -9.20
C ALA A 5 -10.65 -16.99 -9.24
N LYS A 6 -10.97 -17.65 -8.13
CA LYS A 6 -12.15 -18.54 -8.02
C LYS A 6 -13.45 -17.80 -8.33
N LEU A 7 -13.64 -16.60 -7.76
CA LEU A 7 -14.82 -15.78 -8.01
C LEU A 7 -14.92 -15.35 -9.48
N ARG A 8 -13.78 -15.00 -10.11
CA ARG A 8 -13.76 -14.60 -11.52
C ARG A 8 -14.23 -15.71 -12.45
N TYR A 9 -13.88 -16.97 -12.16
CA TYR A 9 -14.35 -18.12 -12.94
C TYR A 9 -15.87 -18.34 -12.85
N GLN A 10 -16.53 -17.85 -11.81
CA GLN A 10 -17.99 -17.95 -11.64
C GLN A 10 -18.77 -16.89 -12.44
N GLY A 11 -18.07 -15.97 -13.13
CA GLY A 11 -18.67 -14.98 -14.02
C GLY A 11 -19.11 -13.69 -13.32
N ASP A 12 -20.05 -12.99 -13.95
CA ASP A 12 -20.36 -11.60 -13.61
C ASP A 12 -21.20 -11.45 -12.33
N SER A 13 -21.86 -12.51 -11.89
CA SER A 13 -22.57 -12.54 -10.60
C SER A 13 -21.66 -12.25 -9.40
N THR A 14 -20.35 -12.44 -9.53
CA THR A 14 -19.38 -12.20 -8.46
C THR A 14 -18.67 -10.85 -8.55
N ILE A 15 -19.01 -9.99 -9.52
CA ILE A 15 -18.37 -8.66 -9.68
C ILE A 15 -18.36 -7.86 -8.35
N PRO A 16 -19.47 -7.75 -7.60
CA PRO A 16 -19.46 -6.99 -6.35
C PRO A 16 -18.44 -7.53 -5.33
N LYS A 17 -18.36 -8.86 -5.17
CA LYS A 17 -17.42 -9.47 -4.23
C LYS A 17 -15.97 -9.33 -4.67
N ARG A 18 -15.72 -9.42 -5.98
CA ARG A 18 -14.39 -9.18 -6.56
C ARG A 18 -13.94 -7.74 -6.34
N LEU A 19 -14.83 -6.76 -6.49
CA LEU A 19 -14.51 -5.36 -6.22
C LEU A 19 -14.15 -5.14 -4.75
N GLU A 20 -14.90 -5.72 -3.82
CA GLU A 20 -14.58 -5.66 -2.38
C GLU A 20 -13.16 -6.16 -2.10
N LEU A 21 -12.79 -7.34 -2.61
CA LEU A 21 -11.44 -7.88 -2.44
C LEU A 21 -10.36 -6.99 -3.03
N LEU A 22 -10.62 -6.38 -4.20
CA LEU A 22 -9.66 -5.47 -4.84
C LEU A 22 -9.49 -4.17 -4.05
N PHE A 23 -10.58 -3.59 -3.53
CA PHE A 23 -10.50 -2.40 -2.69
C PHE A 23 -9.76 -2.66 -1.38
N LEU A 24 -10.05 -3.77 -0.71
CA LEU A 24 -9.32 -4.15 0.50
C LEU A 24 -7.82 -4.28 0.25
N GLN A 25 -7.44 -4.92 -0.86
CA GLN A 25 -6.03 -5.06 -1.22
C GLN A 25 -5.39 -3.71 -1.56
N LEU A 26 -6.13 -2.82 -2.21
CA LEU A 26 -5.65 -1.48 -2.54
C LEU A 26 -5.41 -0.64 -1.27
N ASP A 27 -6.35 -0.69 -0.32
CA ASP A 27 -6.22 0.01 0.95
C ASP A 27 -5.02 -0.51 1.77
N GLU A 28 -4.81 -1.82 1.79
CA GLU A 28 -3.63 -2.43 2.43
C GLU A 28 -2.33 -1.92 1.79
N LEU A 29 -2.25 -1.88 0.46
CA LEU A 29 -1.07 -1.38 -0.26
C LEU A 29 -0.82 0.10 0.01
N HIS A 30 -1.86 0.92 0.09
CA HIS A 30 -1.71 2.33 0.48
C HIS A 30 -1.20 2.49 1.92
N SER A 31 -1.67 1.64 2.85
CA SER A 31 -1.16 1.63 4.22
C SER A 31 0.32 1.27 4.27
N GLN A 32 0.73 0.20 3.58
CA GLN A 32 2.13 -0.22 3.49
C GLN A 32 3.01 0.86 2.84
N GLN A 33 2.53 1.52 1.79
CA GLN A 33 3.23 2.63 1.15
C GLN A 33 3.42 3.80 2.13
N SER A 34 2.42 4.13 2.94
CA SER A 34 2.52 5.18 3.95
C SER A 34 3.61 4.87 4.99
N GLU A 35 3.65 3.64 5.49
CA GLU A 35 4.65 3.19 6.45
C GLU A 35 6.07 3.24 5.86
N ILE A 36 6.25 2.75 4.63
CA ILE A 36 7.54 2.85 3.92
C ILE A 36 7.97 4.32 3.78
N ASN A 37 7.06 5.22 3.41
CA ASN A 37 7.36 6.64 3.30
C ASN A 37 7.75 7.26 4.65
N GLN A 38 7.12 6.86 5.75
CA GLN A 38 7.51 7.29 7.09
C GLN A 38 8.92 6.83 7.45
N HIS A 39 9.29 5.59 7.12
CA HIS A 39 10.64 5.08 7.33
C HIS A 39 11.68 5.78 6.47
N ILE A 40 11.38 6.05 5.20
CA ILE A 40 12.25 6.83 4.31
C ILE A 40 12.48 8.23 4.91
N ASN A 41 11.41 8.94 5.28
CA ASN A 41 11.50 10.27 5.88
C ASN A 41 12.35 10.27 7.16
N PHE A 42 12.20 9.26 8.01
CA PHE A 42 13.02 9.11 9.20
C PHE A 42 14.51 8.98 8.86
N LEU A 43 14.86 8.11 7.90
CA LEU A 43 16.24 7.90 7.46
C LEU A 43 16.83 9.16 6.83
N GLU A 44 16.08 9.83 5.95
CA GLU A 44 16.48 11.10 5.34
C GLU A 44 16.78 12.16 6.40
N ASN A 45 15.91 12.29 7.42
CA ASN A 45 16.12 13.24 8.51
C ASN A 45 17.38 12.91 9.32
N LYS A 46 17.67 11.62 9.56
CA LYS A 46 18.91 11.19 10.23
C LYS A 46 20.14 11.52 9.38
N ILE A 47 20.08 11.26 8.07
CA ILE A 47 21.17 11.61 7.14
C ILE A 47 21.41 13.12 7.14
N LYS A 48 20.37 13.94 6.99
CA LYS A 48 20.48 15.41 7.04
C LYS A 48 21.12 15.89 8.33
N THR A 49 20.71 15.31 9.47
CA THR A 49 21.29 15.60 10.79
C THR A 49 22.79 15.33 10.79
N TYR A 50 23.23 14.17 10.31
CA TYR A 50 24.66 13.82 10.30
C TYR A 50 25.49 14.59 9.27
N LEU A 51 24.87 15.04 8.18
CA LEU A 51 25.52 15.91 7.20
C LEU A 51 25.58 17.38 7.65
N GLY A 52 24.93 17.74 8.76
CA GLY A 52 24.86 19.13 9.23
C GLY A 52 24.03 20.04 8.33
N ILE A 53 23.15 19.47 7.49
CA ILE A 53 22.23 20.24 6.64
C ILE A 53 21.09 20.73 7.54
N LYS A 54 21.02 22.05 7.78
CA LYS A 54 19.89 22.65 8.48
C LYS A 54 18.65 22.53 7.59
N THR A 55 17.58 21.95 8.14
CA THR A 55 16.22 22.14 7.61
C THR A 55 15.74 23.50 8.08
N ASP A 56 15.57 24.44 7.13
CA ASP A 56 14.87 25.71 7.34
C ASP A 56 13.38 25.49 7.67
#